data_AF-A0A0Q1FQA9-F1
#
_entry.id   AF-A0A0Q1FQA9-F1
#
_cell.length_a   1.000
_cell.length_b   1.000
_cell.length_c   1.000
_cell.angle_alpha   90.00
_cell.angle_beta   90.00
_cell.angle_gamma   90.00
#
_symmetry.space_group_name_H-M   'P 1'
#
loop_
_entity.id
_entity.type
_entity.pdbx_description
1 polymer ?
#
loop_
_entity_poly.entity_id
_entity_poly.type
_entity_poly.pdbx_seq_one_letter_code
_entity_poly.pdbx_strand_id
1 'polypeptide(L)' 'MKGRAVNVYQANNYLFHPNDISDACFCCARKESFLIVVRHQASNKLVHLCSECMTAKSDEYLLDNTKPWTGSKS' A
#
# COMPACT_ATOMS: atom_id res chain seq x y z
N MET A 1 16.79 -14.64 29.49
CA MET A 1 16.57 -14.74 28.02
C MET A 1 15.55 -13.70 27.63
N LYS A 2 15.95 -12.60 26.95
CA LYS A 2 14.99 -11.59 26.48
C LYS A 2 14.35 -12.11 25.20
N GLY A 3 13.07 -12.44 25.25
CA GLY A 3 12.29 -12.77 24.05
C GLY A 3 12.33 -11.60 23.08
N ARG A 4 12.97 -11.80 21.93
CA ARG A 4 12.92 -10.85 20.83
C ARG A 4 11.50 -10.93 20.28
N ALA A 5 10.66 -9.96 20.64
CA ALA A 5 9.37 -9.77 20.01
C ALA A 5 9.63 -9.41 18.54
N VAL A 6 9.76 -10.43 17.69
CA VAL A 6 9.62 -10.23 16.25
C VAL A 6 8.16 -9.89 16.06
N ASN A 7 7.89 -8.68 15.59
CA ASN A 7 6.55 -8.17 15.40
C ASN A 7 5.92 -8.86 14.17
N VAL A 8 5.50 -10.12 14.33
CA VAL A 8 4.95 -10.99 13.27
C VAL A 8 3.71 -10.37 12.59
N TYR A 9 3.07 -9.40 13.23
CA TYR A 9 1.92 -8.66 12.71
C TYR A 9 2.23 -7.65 11.58
N GLN A 10 3.50 -7.41 11.22
CA GLN A 10 3.87 -6.30 10.33
C GLN A 10 4.17 -6.67 8.88
N ALA A 11 4.61 -7.88 8.54
CA ALA A 11 5.06 -8.15 7.16
C ALA A 11 3.91 -8.40 6.17
N ASN A 12 2.90 -9.19 6.57
CA ASN A 12 1.85 -9.64 5.66
C ASN A 12 0.79 -8.59 5.34
N ASN A 13 0.70 -7.52 6.15
CA ASN A 13 -0.27 -6.45 5.97
C ASN A 13 0.13 -5.48 4.84
N TYR A 14 1.40 -5.44 4.44
CA TYR A 14 1.91 -4.55 3.38
C TYR A 14 2.27 -5.32 2.11
N LEU A 15 1.52 -6.39 1.82
CA LEU A 15 1.67 -7.11 0.57
C LEU A 15 0.93 -6.36 -0.55
N PHE A 16 1.61 -6.20 -1.69
CA PHE A 16 1.00 -5.69 -2.90
C PHE A 16 0.03 -6.72 -3.50
N HIS A 17 -0.97 -6.23 -4.24
CA HIS A 17 -1.87 -7.09 -4.99
C HIS A 17 -1.08 -7.86 -6.07
N PRO A 18 -1.37 -9.15 -6.34
CA PRO A 18 -0.60 -9.94 -7.32
C PRO A 18 -0.65 -9.40 -8.75
N ASN A 19 -1.68 -8.62 -9.08
CA ASN A 19 -1.84 -7.98 -10.40
C ASN A 19 -1.33 -6.52 -10.43
N ASP A 20 -0.76 -6.03 -9.33
CA ASP A 20 -0.22 -4.68 -9.27
C ASP A 20 1.17 -4.61 -9.91
N ILE A 21 1.44 -3.49 -10.60
CA ILE A 21 2.71 -3.23 -11.26
C ILE A 21 3.14 -1.81 -10.87
N SER A 22 4.38 -1.66 -10.39
CA SER A 22 4.84 -0.39 -9.82
C SER A 22 4.98 0.77 -10.81
N ASP A 23 4.87 0.52 -12.12
CA ASP A 23 4.99 1.53 -13.17
C ASP A 23 3.64 1.87 -13.83
N ALA A 24 2.52 1.29 -13.38
CA ALA A 24 1.20 1.51 -13.95
C ALA A 24 0.11 1.64 -12.88
N CYS A 25 -0.90 2.44 -13.17
CA CYS A 25 -2.08 2.54 -12.33
C CYS A 25 -2.85 1.21 -12.31
N PHE A 26 -3.06 0.62 -11.14
CA PHE A 26 -3.82 -0.61 -10.94
C PHE A 26 -5.24 -0.56 -11.53
N CYS A 27 -5.87 0.63 -11.52
CA CYS A 27 -7.24 0.81 -11.98
C CYS A 27 -7.34 1.00 -13.51
N CYS A 28 -6.50 1.85 -14.11
CA CYS A 28 -6.62 2.22 -15.54
C CYS A 28 -5.45 1.76 -16.43
N ALA A 29 -4.45 1.07 -15.86
CA ALA A 29 -3.24 0.59 -16.53
C ALA A 29 -2.35 1.65 -17.19
N ARG A 30 -2.66 2.95 -17.05
CA ARG A 30 -1.80 4.04 -17.54
C ARG A 30 -0.49 4.06 -16.77
N LYS A 31 0.61 4.18 -17.50
CA LYS A 31 1.93 4.42 -16.92
C LYS A 31 2.06 5.88 -16.51
N GLU A 32 2.59 6.12 -15.33
CA GLU A 32 2.81 7.47 -14.81
C GLU A 32 4.15 7.53 -14.07
N SER A 33 4.79 8.70 -14.12
CA SER A 33 6.03 8.94 -13.38
C SER A 33 5.81 9.03 -11.87
N PHE A 34 4.57 9.31 -11.45
CA PHE A 34 4.18 9.38 -10.05
C PHE A 34 2.89 8.58 -9.82
N LEU A 35 3.00 7.56 -8.97
CA LEU A 35 1.89 6.73 -8.52
C LEU A 35 1.82 6.75 -6.99
N ILE A 36 0.61 6.73 -6.47
CA ILE A 36 0.32 6.78 -5.05
C ILE A 36 0.04 5.37 -4.57
N VAL A 37 0.74 4.94 -3.53
CA VAL A 37 0.48 3.64 -2.90
C VAL A 37 -0.71 3.78 -1.96
N VAL A 38 -1.76 3.01 -2.24
CA VAL A 38 -3.00 2.98 -1.46
C VAL A 38 -3.38 1.54 -1.13
N ARG A 39 -4.26 1.36 -0.15
CA ARG A 39 -4.85 0.07 0.21
C ARG A 39 -6.15 -0.13 -0.54
N HIS A 40 -6.20 -1.15 -1.39
CA HIS A 40 -7.42 -1.62 -2.02
C HIS A 40 -8.27 -2.37 -0.99
N GLN A 41 -9.48 -1.87 -0.74
CA GLN A 41 -10.31 -2.34 0.38
C GLN A 41 -10.76 -3.79 0.21
N ALA A 42 -11.18 -4.19 -1.00
CA ALA A 42 -11.72 -5.52 -1.25
C ALA A 42 -10.69 -6.65 -1.02
N SER A 43 -9.43 -6.42 -1.41
CA SER A 43 -8.35 -7.41 -1.23
C SER A 43 -7.52 -7.20 0.03
N ASN A 44 -7.66 -6.03 0.68
CA ASN A 44 -6.81 -5.56 1.76
C ASN A 44 -5.29 -5.62 1.40
N LYS A 45 -4.96 -5.26 0.17
CA LYS A 45 -3.59 -5.26 -0.39
C LYS A 45 -3.21 -3.85 -0.84
N LEU A 46 -1.90 -3.61 -0.93
CA LEU A 46 -1.39 -2.36 -1.50
C LEU A 46 -1.45 -2.39 -3.02
N VAL A 47 -1.72 -1.24 -3.63
CA VAL A 47 -1.72 -1.03 -5.09
C VAL A 47 -1.19 0.36 -5.42
N HIS A 48 -0.74 0.56 -6.66
CA HIS A 48 -0.31 1.86 -7.19
C HIS A 48 -1.46 2.50 -7.99
N LEU A 49 -1.85 3.73 -7.67
CA LEU A 49 -2.85 4.49 -8.43
C LEU A 49 -2.33 5.83 -8.93
N CYS A 50 -2.81 6.26 -10.10
CA CYS A 50 -2.70 7.65 -10.50
C CYS A 50 -3.68 8.52 -9.69
N SER A 51 -3.39 9.82 -9.60
CA SER A 51 -4.19 10.79 -8.83
C SER A 51 -5.66 10.85 -9.27
N GLU A 52 -5.92 10.73 -10.57
CA GLU A 52 -7.27 10.72 -11.15
C GLU A 52 -8.09 9.52 -10.63
N CYS A 53 -7.54 8.30 -10.74
CA CYS A 53 -8.22 7.10 -10.26
C CYS A 53 -8.38 7.09 -8.74
N MET A 54 -7.39 7.55 -7.99
CA MET A 54 -7.48 7.68 -6.54
C MET A 54 -8.64 8.58 -6.12
N THR A 55 -8.83 9.70 -6.80
CA THR A 55 -9.92 10.65 -6.49
C THR A 55 -11.27 10.11 -6.94
N ALA A 56 -11.35 9.59 -8.16
CA ALA A 56 -12.58 9.09 -8.77
C ALA A 56 -13.14 7.83 -8.09
N LYS A 57 -12.27 7.03 -7.46
CA LYS A 57 -12.60 5.76 -6.79
C LYS A 57 -12.24 5.77 -5.30
N SER A 58 -12.35 6.93 -4.66
CA SER A 58 -11.93 7.12 -3.26
C SER A 58 -12.67 6.23 -2.24
N ASP A 59 -13.81 5.67 -2.62
CA ASP A 59 -14.59 4.70 -1.84
C ASP A 59 -14.04 3.26 -1.91
N GLU A 60 -13.21 2.94 -2.92
CA GLU A 60 -12.61 1.61 -3.12
C GLU A 60 -11.18 1.52 -2.53
N TYR A 61 -10.55 2.67 -2.25
CA TYR A 61 -9.13 2.76 -1.86
C TYR A 61 -8.91 3.65 -0.64
N LEU A 62 -7.94 3.28 0.20
CA LEU A 62 -7.58 4.02 1.42
C LEU A 62 -6.12 4.45 1.40
N LEU A 63 -5.84 5.67 1.85
CA LEU A 63 -4.47 6.06 2.21
C LEU A 63 -4.06 5.33 3.48
N ASP A 64 -3.09 4.43 3.35
CA ASP A 64 -2.63 3.64 4.49
C ASP A 64 -1.55 4.38 5.30
N ASN A 65 -2.00 5.10 6.33
CA ASN A 65 -1.15 5.76 7.31
C ASN A 65 -0.86 4.90 8.54
N THR A 66 -1.19 3.60 8.51
CA THR A 66 -1.01 2.69 9.65
C THR A 66 0.38 2.05 9.70
N LYS A 67 1.26 2.36 8.73
CA LYS A 67 2.63 1.83 8.68
C LYS A 67 3.39 2.23 9.94
N PRO A 68 3.84 1.25 10.74
CA PRO A 68 4.64 1.53 11.93
C PRO A 68 5.89 2.31 11.55
N TRP A 69 6.15 3.41 12.27
CA TRP A 69 7.39 4.15 12.12
C TRP A 69 8.56 3.27 12.55
N THR A 70 9.41 2.88 11.60
CA THR A 70 10.59 2.03 11.87
C THR A 70 11.83 2.82 12.23
N GLY A 71 11.74 4.15 12.34
CA GLY A 71 12.87 4.97 12.76
C GLY A 71 13.38 4.52 14.13
N SER A 72 14.67 4.23 14.18
CA SER A 72 15.41 4.07 15.42
C SER A 72 15.13 5.28 16.31
N LYS A 73 14.66 5.04 17.54
CA LYS A 73 14.73 6.06 18.60
C LYS A 73 16.21 6.45 18.73
N SER A 74 16.54 7.68 18.33
CA SER A 74 17.85 8.28 18.59
C SER A 74 18.05 8.46 20.08
#